data_AF-A0A971GC36-F1
#
_entry.id   AF-A0A971GC36-F1
#
_cell.length_a   1.000
_cell.length_b   1.000
_cell.length_c   1.000
_cell.angle_alpha   90.00
_cell.angle_beta   90.00
_cell.angle_gamma   90.00
#
_symmetry.space_group_name_H-M   'P 1'
#
loop_
_entity.id
_entity.type
_entity.pdbx_description
1 polymer ?
#
loop_
_entity_poly.entity_id
_entity_poly.type
_entity_poly.pdbx_seq_one_letter_code
_entity_poly.pdbx_strand_id
1 'polypeptide(L)'
;FGCVIAITGTTDIVSDGRKTVFIRNGDKMFSSITGTGCMCTSLIGTFCAVCGNYLTAASAGILALCIAGEKAIENLMGTEFGSGSFRTFLIDSVFNLQKKDFLERGKIDVSL
;
A
#
# COMPACT_ATOMS: atom_id res chain seq x y z
N PHE A 1 -7.74 12.03 -20.95
CA PHE A 1 -6.46 11.55 -20.39
C PHE A 1 -6.32 10.06 -20.67
N GLY A 2 -5.11 9.58 -20.94
CA GLY A 2 -4.80 8.16 -21.18
C GLY A 2 -3.82 7.64 -20.13
N CYS A 3 -4.23 7.70 -18.86
CA CYS A 3 -3.39 7.35 -17.71
C CYS A 3 -4.21 6.61 -16.64
N VAL A 4 -3.50 6.04 -15.68
CA VAL A 4 -4.08 5.46 -14.46
C VAL A 4 -4.14 6.52 -13.38
N ILE A 5 -5.26 6.62 -12.69
CA ILE A 5 -5.49 7.49 -11.55
C ILE A 5 -5.53 6.63 -10.29
N ALA A 6 -4.77 7.03 -9.26
CA ALA A 6 -4.80 6.44 -7.94
C ALA A 6 -5.16 7.52 -6.90
N ILE A 7 -6.17 7.26 -6.09
CA ILE A 7 -6.62 8.14 -4.99
C ILE A 7 -6.52 7.34 -3.70
N THR A 8 -5.71 7.82 -2.75
CA THR A 8 -5.47 7.12 -1.49
C THR A 8 -6.34 7.64 -0.36
N GLY A 9 -6.76 6.77 0.56
CA GLY A 9 -7.60 7.12 1.71
C GLY A 9 -7.89 5.90 2.58
N THR A 10 -9.00 5.92 3.34
CA THR A 10 -9.45 4.72 4.09
C THR A 10 -9.75 3.54 3.16
N THR A 11 -10.09 3.83 1.92
CA THR A 11 -10.12 2.87 0.82
C THR A 11 -9.40 3.52 -0.34
N ASP A 12 -8.35 2.89 -0.84
CA ASP A 12 -7.63 3.38 -2.00
C ASP A 12 -8.37 2.96 -3.26
N ILE A 13 -8.45 3.87 -4.24
CA ILE A 13 -9.20 3.68 -5.49
C ILE A 13 -8.22 3.89 -6.65
N VAL A 14 -8.10 2.88 -7.51
CA VAL A 14 -7.24 2.93 -8.69
C VAL A 14 -8.06 2.64 -9.94
N SER A 15 -7.99 3.50 -10.96
CA SER A 15 -8.76 3.33 -12.18
C SER A 15 -7.98 3.73 -13.44
N ASP A 16 -8.17 2.98 -14.53
CA ASP A 16 -7.70 3.32 -15.87
C ASP A 16 -8.81 3.94 -16.75
N GLY A 17 -9.96 4.28 -16.15
CA GLY A 17 -11.15 4.79 -16.84
C GLY A 17 -12.05 3.70 -17.44
N ARG A 18 -11.68 2.42 -17.33
CA ARG A 18 -12.52 1.27 -17.73
C ARG A 18 -12.76 0.31 -16.57
N LYS A 19 -11.73 0.04 -15.78
CA LYS A 19 -11.79 -0.79 -14.58
C LYS A 19 -11.46 0.06 -13.38
N THR A 20 -12.03 -0.31 -12.24
CA THR A 20 -11.73 0.31 -10.95
C THR A 20 -11.38 -0.76 -9.93
N VAL A 21 -10.25 -0.58 -9.27
CA VAL A 21 -9.76 -1.44 -8.20
C VAL A 21 -9.90 -0.69 -6.88
N PHE A 22 -10.52 -1.32 -5.90
CA PHE A 22 -10.64 -0.82 -4.53
C PHE A 22 -9.73 -1.62 -3.62
N ILE A 23 -8.90 -0.95 -2.83
CA ILE A 23 -7.99 -1.56 -1.86
C ILE A 23 -8.42 -1.12 -0.47
N ARG A 24 -8.69 -2.10 0.40
CA ARG A 24 -9.23 -1.86 1.76
C ARG A 24 -8.24 -2.25 2.86
N ASN A 25 -6.96 -2.32 2.51
CA ASN A 25 -5.87 -2.54 3.46
C ASN A 25 -5.38 -1.21 4.03
N GLY A 26 -4.68 -1.30 5.17
CA GLY A 26 -3.94 -0.20 5.77
C GLY A 26 -4.41 0.16 7.17
N ASP A 27 -3.80 1.20 7.74
CA ASP A 27 -4.09 1.65 9.10
C ASP A 27 -4.00 3.18 9.23
N LYS A 28 -4.75 3.76 10.18
CA LYS A 28 -4.75 5.21 10.46
C LYS A 28 -3.37 5.76 10.83
N MET A 29 -2.44 4.92 11.30
CA MET A 29 -1.08 5.31 11.64
C MET A 29 -0.26 5.83 10.45
N PHE A 30 -0.65 5.55 9.20
CA PHE A 30 -0.02 6.16 8.03
C PHE A 30 -0.04 7.70 8.06
N SER A 31 -1.08 8.29 8.65
CA SER A 31 -1.22 9.75 8.79
C SER A 31 -0.42 10.34 9.96
N SER A 32 0.21 9.50 10.79
CA SER A 32 0.96 9.92 11.97
C SER A 32 2.43 10.26 11.67
N ILE A 33 2.91 9.94 10.46
CA ILE A 33 4.28 10.19 10.01
C ILE A 33 4.28 10.90 8.66
N THR A 34 5.29 11.75 8.45
CA THR A 34 5.51 12.37 7.14
C THR A 34 6.10 11.36 6.15
N GLY A 35 5.78 11.55 4.86
CA GLY A 35 6.41 10.82 3.75
C GLY A 35 5.76 9.51 3.34
N THR A 36 4.71 9.02 4.02
CA THR A 36 3.99 7.78 3.65
C THR A 36 3.38 7.85 2.26
N GLY A 37 2.79 9.00 1.89
CA GLY A 37 2.32 9.23 0.52
C GLY A 37 3.44 9.15 -0.52
N CYS A 38 4.59 9.77 -0.25
CA CYS A 38 5.76 9.71 -1.14
C CYS A 38 6.33 8.28 -1.26
N MET A 39 6.34 7.53 -0.17
CA MET A 39 6.72 6.10 -0.18
C MET A 39 5.74 5.30 -1.05
N CYS A 40 4.44 5.55 -0.93
CA CYS A 40 3.41 4.91 -1.75
C CYS A 40 3.67 5.15 -3.24
N THR A 41 3.88 6.40 -3.65
CA THR A 41 4.21 6.75 -5.03
C THR A 41 5.50 6.10 -5.51
N SER A 42 6.52 6.03 -4.64
CA SER A 42 7.80 5.38 -4.97
C SER A 42 7.61 3.88 -5.22
N LEU A 43 6.83 3.20 -4.38
CA LEU A 43 6.49 1.79 -4.56
C LEU A 43 5.68 1.56 -5.84
N ILE A 44 4.68 2.39 -6.13
CA ILE A 44 3.96 2.35 -7.41
C ILE A 44 4.95 2.41 -8.59
N GLY A 45 5.91 3.35 -8.55
CA GLY A 45 6.95 3.47 -9.57
C GLY A 45 7.78 2.18 -9.73
N THR A 46 8.19 1.57 -8.62
CA THR A 46 8.93 0.29 -8.62
C THR A 46 8.13 -0.84 -9.30
N PHE A 47 6.83 -0.96 -9.02
CA PHE A 47 5.98 -1.96 -9.67
C PHE A 47 5.75 -1.65 -11.16
N CYS A 48 5.58 -0.37 -11.52
CA CYS A 48 5.43 0.06 -12.91
C CYS A 48 6.68 -0.26 -13.75
N ALA A 49 7.88 -0.25 -13.15
CA ALA A 49 9.12 -0.57 -13.86
C ALA A 49 9.19 -2.01 -14.37
N VAL A 50 8.43 -2.94 -13.76
CA VAL A 50 8.46 -4.38 -14.10
C VAL A 50 7.12 -4.92 -14.62
N CYS A 51 6.03 -4.18 -14.46
CA CYS A 51 4.69 -4.59 -14.87
C CYS A 51 4.12 -3.65 -15.94
N GLY A 52 3.89 -4.19 -17.15
CA GLY A 52 3.33 -3.41 -18.27
C GLY A 52 1.85 -3.02 -18.12
N ASN A 53 1.13 -3.60 -17.17
CA ASN A 53 -0.23 -3.18 -16.83
C ASN A 53 -0.18 -2.18 -15.68
N TYR A 54 -0.29 -0.89 -15.98
CA TYR A 54 -0.17 0.16 -14.97
C TYR A 54 -1.30 0.20 -13.94
N LEU A 55 -2.49 -0.31 -14.27
CA LEU A 55 -3.58 -0.45 -13.28
C LEU A 55 -3.16 -1.46 -12.21
N THR A 56 -2.70 -2.63 -12.64
CA THR A 56 -2.19 -3.69 -11.75
C THR A 56 -0.96 -3.22 -10.98
N ALA A 57 -0.02 -2.52 -11.64
CA ALA A 57 1.20 -2.03 -11.03
C ALA A 57 0.92 -1.01 -9.92
N ALA A 58 0.06 -0.02 -10.19
CA ALA A 58 -0.35 0.96 -9.19
C ALA A 58 -1.09 0.32 -8.02
N SER A 59 -2.04 -0.58 -8.30
CA SER A 59 -2.73 -1.33 -7.23
C SER A 59 -1.77 -2.16 -6.38
N ALA A 60 -0.79 -2.83 -7.00
CA ALA A 60 0.19 -3.64 -6.27
C ALA A 60 1.12 -2.78 -5.41
N GLY A 61 1.57 -1.63 -5.90
CA GLY A 61 2.41 -0.69 -5.14
C GLY A 61 1.71 -0.13 -3.89
N ILE A 62 0.44 0.28 -4.04
CA ILE A 62 -0.38 0.72 -2.91
C ILE A 62 -0.58 -0.42 -1.93
N LEU A 63 -1.02 -1.59 -2.43
CA LEU A 63 -1.28 -2.76 -1.59
C LEU A 63 -0.05 -3.19 -0.81
N ALA A 64 1.14 -3.16 -1.43
CA ALA A 64 2.41 -3.48 -0.77
C ALA A 64 2.63 -2.59 0.46
N LEU A 65 2.47 -1.27 0.31
CA LEU A 65 2.62 -0.35 1.45
C LEU A 65 1.58 -0.63 2.53
N CYS A 66 0.31 -0.79 2.14
CA CYS A 66 -0.79 -1.01 3.09
C CYS A 66 -0.59 -2.29 3.92
N ILE A 67 -0.20 -3.40 3.27
CA ILE A 67 0.11 -4.67 3.96
C ILE A 67 1.34 -4.51 4.87
N ALA A 68 2.39 -3.82 4.41
CA ALA A 68 3.55 -3.56 5.25
C ALA A 68 3.18 -2.73 6.48
N GLY A 69 2.27 -1.76 6.35
CA GLY A 69 1.77 -0.99 7.49
C GLY A 69 0.98 -1.84 8.48
N GLU A 70 0.08 -2.70 8.00
CA GLU A 70 -0.64 -3.64 8.87
C GLU A 70 0.33 -4.55 9.65
N LYS A 71 1.34 -5.11 8.97
CA LYS A 71 2.40 -5.91 9.62
C LYS A 71 3.24 -5.11 10.62
N ALA A 72 3.53 -3.85 10.31
CA ALA A 72 4.25 -2.97 11.23
C ALA A 72 3.45 -2.72 12.51
N ILE A 73 2.12 -2.54 12.40
CA ILE A 73 1.23 -2.39 13.56
C ILE A 73 1.18 -3.66 14.40
N GLU A 74 1.09 -4.84 13.78
CA GLU A 74 1.12 -6.12 14.50
C GLU A 74 2.40 -6.29 15.33
N ASN A 75 3.56 -5.87 14.80
CA ASN A 75 4.84 -5.90 15.54
C ASN A 75 4.91 -4.91 16.70
N LEU A 76 4.07 -3.88 16.70
CA LEU A 76 4.02 -2.87 17.74
C LEU A 76 3.09 -3.29 18.90
N MET A 77 2.06 -4.11 18.63
CA MET A 77 1.07 -4.54 19.61
C MET A 77 1.74 -5.12 20.88
N GLY A 78 1.47 -4.51 22.04
CA GLY A 78 1.98 -4.97 23.34
C GLY A 78 3.12 -4.14 23.95
N THR A 79 3.51 -3.03 23.31
CA THR A 79 4.49 -2.08 23.85
C THR A 79 3.92 -0.65 23.87
N GLU A 80 4.48 0.27 24.66
CA GLU A 80 4.26 1.70 24.41
C GLU A 80 5.13 2.11 23.21
N PHE A 81 4.50 2.58 22.14
CA PHE A 81 5.19 3.01 20.93
C PHE A 81 4.59 4.28 20.36
N GLY A 82 5.44 5.06 19.68
CA GLY A 82 5.06 6.28 18.98
C GLY A 82 5.17 6.16 17.46
N SER A 83 4.91 7.27 16.78
CA SER A 83 4.99 7.38 15.32
C SER A 83 6.39 7.08 14.77
N GLY A 84 7.45 7.38 15.53
CA GLY A 84 8.84 7.03 15.17
C GLY A 84 9.08 5.51 15.10
N SER A 85 8.51 4.75 16.04
CA SER A 85 8.57 3.29 16.01
C SER A 85 7.80 2.74 14.80
N PHE A 86 6.58 3.25 14.55
CA PHE A 86 5.81 2.88 13.36
C PHE A 86 6.57 3.12 12.07
N ARG A 87 7.23 4.27 11.89
CA ARG A 87 8.09 4.52 10.72
C ARG A 87 9.17 3.46 10.56
N THR A 88 9.83 3.08 11.64
CA THR A 88 10.92 2.10 11.63
C THR A 88 10.38 0.73 11.20
N PHE A 89 9.36 0.22 11.89
CA PHE A 89 8.76 -1.07 11.57
C PHE A 89 8.07 -1.10 10.20
N LEU A 90 7.55 0.02 9.72
CA LEU A 90 6.99 0.13 8.36
C LEU A 90 8.08 -0.13 7.31
N ILE A 91 9.24 0.51 7.46
CA ILE A 91 10.38 0.32 6.54
C ILE A 91 10.87 -1.13 6.58
N ASP A 92 11.02 -1.69 7.78
CA ASP A 92 11.41 -3.09 7.97
C ASP A 92 10.37 -4.06 7.37
N SER A 93 9.09 -3.73 7.51
CA SER A 93 8.00 -4.54 6.97
C SER A 93 7.96 -4.49 5.44
N VAL A 94 8.26 -3.33 4.83
CA VAL A 94 8.42 -3.22 3.37
C VAL A 94 9.59 -4.08 2.89
N PHE A 95 10.72 -4.06 3.59
CA PHE A 95 11.88 -4.91 3.26
C PHE A 95 11.57 -6.41 3.33
N ASN A 96 10.79 -6.83 4.34
CA ASN A 96 10.44 -8.23 4.59
C ASN A 96 9.14 -8.69 3.90
N LEU A 97 8.56 -7.90 3.00
CA LEU A 97 7.37 -8.30 2.23
C LEU A 97 7.67 -9.54 1.38
N GLN A 98 6.75 -10.50 1.41
CA GLN A 98 6.83 -11.73 0.63
C GLN A 98 5.57 -11.92 -0.20
N LYS A 99 5.66 -12.72 -1.26
CA LYS A 99 4.53 -13.09 -2.12
C LYS A 99 3.31 -13.58 -1.32
N LYS A 100 3.54 -14.37 -0.25
CA LYS A 100 2.46 -14.90 0.59
C LYS A 100 1.63 -13.79 1.25
N ASP A 101 2.26 -12.67 1.60
CA ASP A 101 1.57 -11.57 2.27
C ASP A 101 0.47 -10.99 1.38
N PHE A 102 0.73 -10.85 0.08
CA PHE A 102 -0.26 -10.39 -0.90
C PHE A 102 -1.43 -11.36 -1.04
N LEU A 103 -1.17 -12.67 -1.02
CA LEU A 103 -2.19 -13.71 -1.19
C LEU A 103 -3.08 -13.84 0.06
N GLU A 104 -2.49 -13.71 1.25
CA GLU A 104 -3.18 -13.94 2.52
C GLU A 104 -3.89 -12.67 3.03
N ARG A 105 -3.33 -11.49 2.76
CA ARG A 105 -3.77 -10.22 3.36
C ARG A 105 -4.45 -9.27 2.39
N GLY A 106 -4.34 -9.50 1.08
CA GLY A 106 -4.90 -8.62 0.06
C GLY A 106 -6.42 -8.52 0.14
N LYS A 107 -6.94 -7.32 0.41
CA LYS A 107 -8.37 -7.00 0.41
C LYS A 107 -8.68 -6.12 -0.80
N ILE A 108 -8.91 -6.76 -1.94
CA ILE A 108 -9.11 -6.11 -3.23
C ILE A 108 -10.49 -6.44 -3.80
N ASP A 109 -11.23 -5.41 -4.22
CA ASP A 109 -12.44 -5.54 -5.03
C ASP A 109 -12.20 -4.94 -6.43
N VAL A 110 -12.74 -5.56 -7.48
CA VAL A 110 -12.63 -5.05 -8.85
C VAL A 110 -14.01 -4.82 -9.44
N SER A 111 -14.25 -3.61 -9.94
CA SER A 111 -15.45 -3.24 -10.70
C SER A 111 -15.10 -3.02 -12.17
N LEU A 112 -15.96 -3.53 -13.04
CA LEU A 112 -15.92 -3.36 -14.49
C LEU A 112 -16.79 -2.19 -14.95
#